data_AF-A0A8J7ZTK4-F1
#
_entry.id   AF-A0A8J7ZTK4-F1
#
_cell.length_a   1.000
_cell.length_b   1.000
_cell.length_c   1.000
_cell.angle_alpha   90.00
_cell.angle_beta   90.00
_cell.angle_gamma   90.00
#
_symmetry.space_group_name_H-M   'P 1'
#
loop_
_entity.id
_entity.type
_entity.pdbx_description
1 polymer ?
#
loop_
_entity_poly.entity_id
_entity_poly.type
_entity_poly.pdbx_seq_one_letter_code
_entity_poly.pdbx_strand_id
1 'polypeptide(L)' 'MDATEPRDSITNVPIQESDVPVYLPGTPTVAFTEYVELFIDELIR' A
#
# COMPACT_ATOMS: atom_id res chain seq x y z
N MET A 1 18.93 26.56 -2.43
CA MET A 1 18.00 26.23 -3.52
C MET A 1 16.85 25.51 -2.86
N ASP A 2 15.70 26.17 -2.81
CA ASP A 2 14.50 25.72 -2.11
C ASP A 2 14.04 24.38 -2.70
N ALA A 3 14.08 23.31 -1.91
CA ALA A 3 13.54 22.02 -2.29
C ALA A 3 12.02 22.13 -2.21
N THR A 4 11.37 22.44 -3.33
CA THR A 4 9.92 22.59 -3.41
C THR A 4 9.27 21.29 -2.93
N GLU A 5 8.70 21.31 -1.72
CA GLU A 5 7.93 20.18 -1.19
C GLU A 5 6.87 19.75 -2.22
N PRO A 6 6.66 18.43 -2.43
CA PRO A 6 5.65 17.95 -3.36
C PRO A 6 4.28 18.50 -2.95
N ARG A 7 3.64 19.25 -3.85
CA ARG A 7 2.33 19.86 -3.65
C ARG A 7 1.31 19.24 -4.58
N ASP A 8 0.09 19.07 -4.10
CA ASP A 8 -1.02 18.57 -4.89
C ASP A 8 -1.33 19.58 -6.00
N SER A 9 -1.37 19.12 -7.25
CA SER A 9 -1.52 20.02 -8.42
C SER A 9 -2.93 20.60 -8.58
N ILE A 10 -3.94 20.06 -7.88
CA ILE A 10 -5.34 20.49 -7.98
C ILE A 10 -5.66 21.49 -6.86
N THR A 11 -5.13 21.23 -5.66
CA THR A 11 -5.48 21.95 -4.43
C THR A 11 -4.35 22.81 -3.87
N ASN A 12 -3.13 22.69 -4.41
CA ASN A 12 -1.92 23.43 -4.02
C ASN A 12 -1.55 23.30 -2.52
N VAL A 13 -2.04 22.26 -1.85
CA VAL A 13 -1.63 21.89 -0.49
C VAL A 13 -0.40 20.99 -0.51
N PRO A 14 0.49 21.08 0.50
CA PRO A 14 1.58 20.13 0.67
C PRO A 14 1.07 18.70 0.73
N ILE A 15 1.66 17.81 -0.07
CA ILE A 15 1.37 16.38 -0.02
C ILE A 15 2.02 15.87 1.26
N GLN A 16 1.22 15.73 2.31
CA GLN A 16 1.63 14.94 3.47
C GLN A 16 1.53 13.48 3.06
N GLU A 17 2.68 12.82 2.87
CA GLU A 17 2.70 11.36 2.84
C GLU A 17 2.07 10.88 4.14
N SER A 18 0.97 10.14 4.04
CA SER A 18 0.30 9.64 5.22
C SER A 18 1.18 8.54 5.81
N ASP A 19 1.71 8.77 7.03
CA ASP A 19 2.45 7.75 7.81
C ASP A 19 1.58 6.53 8.16
N VAL A 20 0.27 6.59 7.88
CA VAL A 20 -0.66 5.51 8.15
C VAL A 20 -0.73 4.61 6.91
N PRO A 21 -0.36 3.32 7.03
CA PRO A 21 -0.58 2.38 5.95
C PRO A 21 -2.07 2.33 5.61
N VAL A 22 -2.43 2.85 4.43
CA VAL A 22 -3.80 2.84 3.93
C VAL A 22 -4.11 1.42 3.48
N TYR A 23 -4.77 0.65 4.33
CA TYR A 23 -5.33 -0.64 3.96
C TYR A 23 -6.58 -0.40 3.10
N LEU A 24 -6.49 -0.70 1.80
CA LEU A 24 -7.67 -0.66 0.95
C LEU A 24 -8.59 -1.83 1.31
N PRO A 25 -9.90 -1.61 1.50
CA PRO A 25 -10.83 -2.68 1.74
C PRO A 25 -10.84 -3.63 0.54
N GLY A 26 -10.58 -4.91 0.79
CA GLY A 26 -10.49 -5.94 -0.26
C GLY A 26 -9.09 -6.21 -0.79
N THR A 27 -8.06 -5.43 -0.42
CA THR A 27 -6.67 -5.89 -0.66
C THR A 27 -6.27 -6.92 0.37
N PRO A 28 -5.82 -8.12 -0.05
CA PRO A 28 -5.24 -9.08 0.88
C PRO A 28 -3.98 -8.50 1.51
N THR A 29 -3.81 -8.76 2.81
CA THR A 29 -2.54 -8.46 3.49
C THR A 29 -1.45 -9.41 2.98
N VAL A 30 -0.19 -9.02 3.15
CA VAL A 30 0.96 -9.88 2.79
C VAL A 30 0.84 -11.26 3.46
N ALA A 31 0.50 -11.28 4.76
CA ALA A 31 0.29 -12.52 5.50
C ALA A 31 -0.86 -13.38 4.96
N PHE A 32 -1.92 -12.77 4.42
CA PHE A 32 -3.00 -13.51 3.77
C PHE A 32 -2.52 -14.17 2.47
N THR A 33 -1.73 -13.46 1.68
CA THR A 33 -1.15 -14.00 0.44
C THR A 33 -0.23 -15.19 0.73
N GLU A 34 0.65 -15.09 1.73
CA GLU A 34 1.54 -16.20 2.15
C GLU A 34 0.75 -17.45 2.57
N TYR A 35 -0.37 -17.26 3.28
CA TYR A 35 -1.24 -18.38 3.67
C TYR A 35 -1.88 -19.07 2.46
N VAL A 36 -2.34 -18.30 1.48
CA VAL A 36 -2.94 -18.84 0.25
C VAL A 36 -1.91 -19.62 -0.57
N GLU A 37 -0.68 -19.11 -0.68
CA GLU A 37 0.41 -19.79 -1.39
C GLU A 37 0.70 -21.15 -0.76
N LEU A 38 0.83 -21.22 0.57
CA LEU A 38 1.06 -22.47 1.28
C LEU A 38 -0.10 -23.46 1.11
N PHE A 39 -1.34 -22.97 1.15
CA PHE A 39 -2.52 -23.80 0.94
C PHE A 39 -2.58 -24.39 -0.48
N ILE A 40 -2.23 -23.60 -1.51
CA ILE A 40 -2.18 -24.06 -2.90
C ILE A 40 -1.08 -25.12 -3.07
N ASP A 41 0.10 -24.89 -2.50
CA ASP A 41 1.22 -25.83 -2.56
C ASP A 41 0.87 -27.19 -1.91
N GLU A 42 0.12 -27.19 -0.81
CA GLU A 42 -0.34 -28.43 -0.17
C GLU A 42 -1.38 -29.17 -1.00
N LEU A 43 -2.24 -28.45 -1.74
CA LEU A 43 -3.31 -29.03 -2.55
C LEU A 43 -2.82 -29.65 -3.87
N ILE A 44 -1.73 -29.13 -4.43
CA ILE A 44 -1.14 -29.59 -5.70
C ILE A 44 -0.20 -30.79 -5.49
N ARG A 45 0.22 -31.07 -4.25
CA ARG A 45 1.16 -32.14 -3.90
C ARG A 45 0.54 -33.54 -3.94
#